data_AF-A0A3M7G0Y3-F1
#
_entry.id   AF-A0A3M7G0Y3-F1
#
_cell.length_a   1.000
_cell.length_b   1.000
_cell.length_c   1.000
_cell.angle_alpha   90.00
_cell.angle_beta   90.00
_cell.angle_gamma   90.00
#
_symmetry.space_group_name_H-M   'P 1'
#
loop_
_entity.id
_entity.type
_entity.pdbx_description
1 polymer ?
#
loop_
_entity_poly.entity_id
_entity_poly.type
_entity_poly.pdbx_seq_one_letter_code
_entity_poly.pdbx_strand_id
1 'polypeptide(L)' 'MITKYITGITTTFSPFNPRSGKTIRNFLASLPPNARSTMRIGVKMLGQKDAAKPALLDLTF' A
#
# COMPACT_ATOMS: atom_id res chain seq x y z
N MET A 1 7.04 0.63 12.90
CA MET A 1 5.95 -0.29 12.53
C MET A 1 6.44 -1.71 12.70
N ILE A 2 5.65 -2.63 13.26
CA ILE A 2 6.00 -4.05 13.36
C ILE A 2 5.45 -4.77 12.13
N THR A 3 6.32 -5.35 11.29
CA THR A 3 5.94 -6.02 10.04
C THR A 3 6.23 -7.52 10.03
N LYS A 4 6.77 -8.06 11.14
CA LYS A 4 7.20 -9.47 11.25
C LYS A 4 6.10 -10.48 10.96
N TYR A 5 4.87 -10.13 11.31
CA TYR A 5 3.70 -10.99 11.15
C TYR A 5 2.95 -10.76 9.85
N ILE A 6 3.42 -9.87 8.97
CA ILE A 6 2.74 -9.59 7.70
C ILE A 6 3.40 -10.46 6.62
N THR A 7 2.63 -11.35 6.01
CA THR A 7 3.06 -12.25 4.92
C THR A 7 2.65 -11.74 3.55
N GLY A 8 1.65 -10.85 3.48
CA GLY A 8 1.24 -10.23 2.22
C GLY A 8 0.56 -8.87 2.38
N ILE A 9 0.77 -8.02 1.39
CA ILE A 9 0.21 -6.67 1.30
C ILE A 9 -0.34 -6.51 -0.12
N THR A 10 -1.64 -6.19 -0.23
CA THR A 10 -2.26 -5.80 -1.50
C THR A 10 -2.88 -4.42 -1.34
N THR A 11 -2.43 -3.44 -2.13
CA THR A 11 -2.95 -2.07 -2.06
C THR A 11 -3.43 -1.57 -3.40
N THR A 12 -4.52 -0.82 -3.40
CA THR A 12 -4.99 -0.07 -4.56
C THR A 12 -5.20 1.38 -4.16
N PHE A 13 -4.55 2.34 -4.83
CA PHE A 13 -4.70 3.76 -4.49
C PHE A 13 -4.41 4.68 -5.67
N SER A 14 -4.93 5.90 -5.61
CA SER A 14 -4.56 6.97 -6.55
C SER A 14 -3.56 7.93 -5.89
N PRO A 15 -2.43 8.28 -6.53
CA PRO A 15 -1.51 9.29 -6.02
C PRO A 15 -2.11 10.70 -6.06
N PHE A 16 -3.16 10.89 -6.87
CA PHE A 16 -3.90 12.15 -7.00
C PHE A 16 -4.95 12.35 -5.90
N ASN A 17 -5.22 11.34 -5.07
CA ASN A 17 -6.04 11.51 -3.88
C ASN A 17 -5.17 12.07 -2.73
N PRO A 18 -5.44 13.29 -2.22
CA PRO A 18 -4.59 13.93 -1.22
C PRO A 18 -4.61 13.23 0.14
N ARG A 19 -5.68 12.47 0.44
CA ARG A 19 -5.83 11.77 1.72
C ARG A 19 -5.34 10.33 1.62
N SER A 20 -6.01 9.49 0.83
CA SER A 20 -5.72 8.05 0.80
C SER A 20 -4.37 7.73 0.15
N GLY A 21 -4.01 8.46 -0.91
CA GLY A 21 -2.73 8.31 -1.59
C GLY A 21 -1.54 8.75 -0.73
N LYS A 22 -1.71 9.72 0.17
CA LYS A 22 -0.68 10.11 1.14
C LYS A 22 -0.47 8.99 2.17
N THR A 23 -1.56 8.48 2.76
CA THR A 23 -1.50 7.46 3.80
C THR A 23 -0.84 6.17 3.32
N ILE A 24 -1.23 5.66 2.13
CA ILE A 24 -0.68 4.41 1.62
C ILE A 24 0.80 4.55 1.23
N ARG A 25 1.21 5.69 0.66
CA ARG A 25 2.64 5.95 0.38
C ARG A 25 3.48 5.97 1.65
N ASN A 26 2.98 6.60 2.72
CA ASN A 26 3.67 6.61 4.02
C ASN A 26 3.74 5.20 4.63
N PHE A 27 2.68 4.41 4.52
CA PHE A 27 2.68 3.01 4.96
C PHE A 27 3.71 2.18 4.20
N LEU A 28 3.71 2.24 2.87
CA LEU A 28 4.67 1.52 2.02
C LEU A 28 6.12 1.94 2.29
N ALA A 29 6.36 3.21 2.60
CA ALA A 29 7.68 3.73 2.97
C ALA A 29 8.19 3.21 4.34
N SER A 30 7.28 2.75 5.21
CA SER A 30 7.64 2.21 6.53
C SER A 30 8.01 0.72 6.52
N LEU A 31 7.89 0.06 5.37
CA LEU A 31 8.29 -1.34 5.21
C LEU A 31 9.81 -1.48 5.31
N PRO A 32 10.32 -2.59 5.89
CA PRO A 32 11.74 -2.81 5.99
C PRO A 32 12.36 -3.05 4.59
N PRO A 33 13.66 -2.77 4.41
CA PRO A 33 14.33 -2.94 3.11
C PRO A 33 14.25 -4.36 2.54
N ASN A 34 14.19 -5.37 3.40
CA ASN A 34 14.11 -6.79 3.04
C ASN A 34 12.67 -7.29 2.83
N ALA A 35 11.65 -6.43 2.85
CA ALA A 35 10.24 -6.83 2.76
C ALA A 35 9.94 -7.68 1.51
N ARG A 36 10.54 -7.38 0.36
CA ARG A 36 10.30 -8.18 -0.86
C ARG A 36 10.83 -9.61 -0.80
N SER A 37 11.73 -9.90 0.13
CA SER A 37 12.23 -11.27 0.35
C SER A 37 11.35 -12.06 1.32
N THR A 38 10.57 -11.39 2.17
CA THR A 38 9.81 -12.04 3.25
C THR A 38 8.29 -11.98 3.09
N MET A 39 7.76 -11.06 2.26
CA MET A 39 6.33 -10.89 2.04
C MET A 39 5.98 -10.60 0.57
N ARG A 40 4.76 -10.94 0.16
CA ARG A 40 4.23 -10.62 -1.17
C ARG A 40 3.66 -9.21 -1.18
N ILE A 41 4.08 -8.37 -2.13
CA ILE A 41 3.62 -6.98 -2.21
C ILE A 41 2.97 -6.72 -3.58
N GLY A 42 1.66 -6.49 -3.58
CA GLY A 42 0.87 -6.09 -4.74
C GLY A 42 0.45 -4.62 -4.64
N VAL A 43 0.71 -3.83 -5.68
CA VAL A 43 0.33 -2.42 -5.75
C VAL A 43 -0.38 -2.14 -7.07
N LYS A 44 -1.61 -1.63 -6.99
CA LYS A 44 -2.37 -1.14 -8.15
C LYS A 44 -2.57 0.37 -8.04
N MET A 45 -1.95 1.10 -8.97
CA MET A 45 -2.07 2.56 -9.01
C MET A 45 -3.26 2.97 -9.89
N LEU A 46 -4.15 3.79 -9.33
CA LEU A 46 -5.28 4.36 -10.04
C LEU A 46 -4.90 5.72 -10.65
N GLY A 47 -5.35 5.96 -11.88
CA GLY A 47 -5.12 7.23 -12.57
C GLY A 47 -5.89 8.41 -11.94
N GLN A 48 -5.67 9.61 -12.47
CA GLN A 48 -6.31 10.83 -11.97
C GLN A 48 -7.84 10.81 -12.08
N LYS A 49 -8.38 10.23 -13.17
CA LYS A 49 -9.83 10.06 -13.37
C LYS A 49 -10.50 9.29 -12.23
N ASP A 50 -9.72 8.44 -11.56
CA ASP A 50 -10.16 7.56 -10.49
C ASP A 50 -9.73 8.06 -9.10
N ALA A 51 -9.30 9.32 -8.97
CA ALA A 51 -8.80 9.88 -7.71
C ALA A 51 -9.85 9.86 -6.58
N ALA A 52 -11.14 9.94 -6.92
CA ALA A 52 -12.24 9.88 -5.96
C ALA A 52 -12.54 8.45 -5.47
N LYS A 53 -12.03 7.41 -6.14
CA LYS A 53 -12.26 6.03 -5.72
C LYS A 53 -11.58 5.76 -4.37
N PRO A 54 -12.23 4.99 -3.47
CA PRO A 54 -11.62 4.64 -2.20
C PRO A 54 -10.36 3.81 -2.43
N ALA A 55 -9.34 4.05 -1.62
CA ALA A 55 -8.17 3.20 -1.62
C ALA A 55 -8.42 1.95 -0.78
N LEU A 56 -7.79 0.84 -1.17
CA LEU A 56 -7.88 -0.43 -0.48
C LEU A 56 -6.51 -0.83 0.04
N LEU A 57 -6.47 -1.33 1.26
CA LEU A 57 -5.31 -1.92 1.91
C LEU A 57 -5.75 -3.26 2.49
N ASP A 58 -5.19 -4.33 1.95
CA ASP A 58 -5.42 -5.69 2.40
C ASP A 58 -4.11 -6.28 2.94
N LEU A 59 -4.22 -6.95 4.09
CA LEU A 59 -3.09 -7.47 4.86
C LEU A 59 -3.34 -8.95 5.14
N THR A 60 -2.34 -9.76 4.80
CA THR A 60 -2.27 -11.17 5.16
C THR A 60 -1.18 -11.35 6.21
N PHE A 61 -1.49 -12.18 7.22
CA PHE A 61 -0.61 -12.46 8.35
C PHE A 61 -0.16 -13.90 8.31
#